data_AF-A0A1L8DAU5-F1
#
_entry.id   AF-A0A1L8DAU5-F1
#
_cell.length_a   1.000
_cell.length_b   1.000
_cell.length_c   1.000
_cell.angle_alpha   90.00
_cell.angle_beta   90.00
_cell.angle_gamma   90.00
#
_symmetry.space_group_name_H-M   'P 1'
#
loop_
_entity.id
_entity.type
_entity.pdbx_description
1 polymer ?
#
loop_
_entity_poly.entity_id
_entity_poly.type
_entity_poly.pdbx_seq_one_letter_code
_entity_poly.pdbx_strand_id
1 'polypeptide(L)'
;MDVDEICNDSSRSSPEPRGAHDDIDQTLLQSFSCLGTTDHEELINQLQQIIGQQISYTTAKFFLDMNNWNLHAAVGCYFDYYTGLKTFSMKVLVNVTDLIKIRPNTNYVQTWLVCNDGDETWPEGCYLHLVSPAEKTKVPVKRLKPGESTRIDVWLMSPPQHGVYQNKWRMSTPCGMFYGDTLWAMLEVDANAPEHRVEDTAAQTKEIEERLQNLWSNEARPPDSRMELVPHQSNFGQWPPNIPATQPIALPPPPPGPSEDTEM
;
A
#
# COMPACT_ATOMS: atom_id res chain seq x y z
N MET A 1 -43.26 -36.98 76.49
CA MET A 1 -42.88 -37.47 75.14
C MET A 1 -43.85 -36.77 74.19
N ASP A 2 -43.79 -35.44 74.01
CA ASP A 2 -42.67 -34.66 73.45
C ASP A 2 -42.15 -35.37 72.20
N VAL A 3 -42.23 -34.84 70.99
CA VAL A 3 -41.81 -33.49 70.57
C VAL A 3 -42.56 -33.17 69.26
N ASP A 4 -43.00 -31.93 69.05
CA ASP A 4 -42.68 -31.25 67.79
C ASP A 4 -42.81 -29.73 67.92
N GLU A 5 -41.67 -29.13 67.59
CA GLU A 5 -41.23 -27.77 67.77
C GLU A 5 -41.67 -26.84 66.62
N ILE A 6 -41.97 -25.60 67.01
CA ILE A 6 -41.45 -24.34 66.43
C ILE A 6 -42.00 -23.85 65.07
N CYS A 7 -42.92 -22.89 65.20
CA CYS A 7 -42.95 -21.53 64.65
C CYS A 7 -41.97 -21.14 63.53
N ASN A 8 -42.45 -20.40 62.50
CA ASN A 8 -42.24 -18.94 62.50
C ASN A 8 -43.18 -18.21 61.52
N ASP A 9 -43.60 -17.05 61.97
CA ASP A 9 -44.56 -16.10 61.45
C ASP A 9 -43.91 -15.05 60.52
N SER A 10 -44.78 -14.28 59.84
CA SER A 10 -44.64 -12.86 59.50
C SER A 10 -44.24 -12.45 58.07
N SER A 11 -45.30 -12.09 57.33
CA SER A 11 -45.61 -10.74 56.78
C SER A 11 -44.77 -10.11 55.63
N ARG A 12 -45.40 -10.12 54.44
CA ARG A 12 -45.77 -8.99 53.56
C ARG A 12 -44.73 -7.88 53.26
N SER A 13 -44.30 -7.76 52.01
CA SER A 13 -44.12 -6.45 51.33
C SER A 13 -43.97 -6.58 49.80
N SER A 14 -44.53 -5.59 49.10
CA SER A 14 -44.87 -5.51 47.67
C SER A 14 -43.69 -5.56 46.67
N PRO A 15 -43.93 -5.83 45.38
CA PRO A 15 -42.90 -5.75 44.34
C PRO A 15 -42.76 -4.31 43.82
N GLU A 16 -41.59 -3.68 44.02
CA GLU A 16 -41.23 -2.41 43.38
C GLU A 16 -40.63 -2.61 41.97
N PRO A 17 -40.78 -1.64 41.05
CA PRO A 17 -40.45 -1.80 39.64
C PRO A 17 -38.95 -1.56 39.39
N ARG A 18 -38.19 -2.64 39.17
CA ARG A 18 -36.75 -2.63 38.84
C ARG A 18 -36.40 -2.20 37.41
N GLY A 19 -37.16 -1.28 36.82
CA GLY A 19 -36.97 -0.87 35.41
C GLY A 19 -36.42 0.54 35.21
N ALA A 20 -36.62 1.46 36.16
CA ALA A 20 -36.28 2.87 35.95
C ALA A 20 -34.84 3.21 36.35
N HIS A 21 -34.26 2.49 37.32
CA HIS A 21 -32.95 2.83 37.86
C HIS A 21 -31.81 2.51 36.88
N ASP A 22 -31.90 1.36 36.18
CA ASP A 22 -30.89 0.96 35.20
C ASP A 22 -30.90 1.84 33.94
N ASP A 23 -32.08 2.30 33.49
CA ASP A 23 -32.21 3.23 32.36
C ASP A 23 -31.68 4.63 32.73
N ILE A 24 -31.91 5.07 33.97
CA ILE A 24 -31.37 6.33 34.49
C ILE A 24 -29.86 6.23 34.67
N ASP A 25 -29.34 5.10 35.14
CA ASP A 25 -27.90 4.86 35.28
C ASP A 25 -27.22 4.73 33.91
N GLN A 26 -27.83 4.08 32.92
CA GLN A 26 -27.32 4.05 31.54
C GLN A 26 -27.38 5.44 30.90
N THR A 27 -28.43 6.20 31.12
CA THR A 27 -28.56 7.58 30.64
C THR A 27 -27.56 8.51 31.35
N LEU A 28 -27.32 8.31 32.65
CA LEU A 28 -26.35 9.06 33.43
C LEU A 28 -24.92 8.69 33.03
N LEU A 29 -24.61 7.40 32.86
CA LEU A 29 -23.32 6.92 32.34
C LEU A 29 -23.05 7.42 30.92
N GLN A 30 -24.08 7.51 30.08
CA GLN A 30 -24.01 8.16 28.76
C GLN A 30 -23.81 9.68 28.91
N SER A 31 -24.46 10.34 29.87
CA SER A 31 -24.27 11.78 30.12
C SER A 31 -22.90 12.10 30.73
N PHE A 32 -22.33 11.18 31.53
CA PHE A 32 -21.01 11.27 32.11
C PHE A 32 -19.91 10.91 31.11
N SER A 33 -20.20 10.07 30.11
CA SER A 33 -19.27 9.87 28.97
C SER A 33 -19.15 11.12 28.10
N CYS A 34 -20.19 11.98 28.07
CA CYS A 34 -20.13 13.33 27.49
C CYS A 34 -19.48 14.39 28.39
N LEU A 35 -19.12 14.05 29.64
CA LEU A 35 -18.43 14.92 30.61
C LEU A 35 -16.92 14.62 30.70
N GLY A 36 -16.34 14.03 29.65
CA GLY A 36 -14.90 14.07 29.47
C GLY A 36 -14.49 15.47 29.07
N THR A 37 -13.85 16.23 29.97
CA THR A 37 -13.04 17.40 29.60
C THR A 37 -11.77 16.95 28.89
N THR A 38 -11.92 16.16 27.84
CA THR A 38 -10.85 15.79 26.93
C THR A 38 -10.83 16.92 25.91
N ASP A 39 -9.74 17.68 25.86
CA ASP A 39 -9.61 18.74 24.87
C ASP A 39 -9.76 18.10 23.48
N HIS A 40 -10.89 18.39 22.84
CA HIS A 40 -11.23 17.86 21.53
C HIS A 40 -10.14 18.23 20.51
N GLU A 41 -9.47 19.37 20.70
CA GLU A 41 -8.31 19.75 19.88
C GLU A 41 -7.12 18.83 20.11
N GLU A 42 -6.84 18.43 21.35
CA GLU A 42 -5.78 17.49 21.70
C GLU A 42 -6.04 16.10 21.10
N LEU A 43 -7.28 15.60 21.15
CA LEU A 43 -7.64 14.33 20.51
C LEU A 43 -7.48 14.37 18.99
N ILE A 44 -7.83 15.49 18.36
CA ILE A 44 -7.62 15.70 16.93
C ILE A 44 -6.12 15.69 16.61
N ASN A 45 -5.31 16.42 17.38
CA ASN A 45 -3.86 16.45 17.23
C ASN A 45 -3.23 15.06 17.42
N GLN A 46 -3.68 14.31 18.41
CA GLN A 46 -3.21 12.93 18.67
C GLN A 46 -3.60 11.97 17.55
N LEU A 47 -4.84 12.03 17.06
CA LEU A 47 -5.28 11.25 15.91
C LEU A 47 -4.44 11.58 14.67
N GLN A 48 -4.16 12.86 14.44
CA GLN A 48 -3.28 13.32 13.36
C GLN A 48 -1.83 12.85 13.53
N GLN A 49 -1.32 12.76 14.75
CA GLN A 49 0.03 12.22 15.01
C GLN A 49 0.10 10.71 14.80
N ILE A 50 -0.89 9.94 15.28
CA ILE A 50 -0.92 8.48 15.19
C ILE A 50 -1.05 8.01 13.74
N ILE A 51 -1.94 8.64 12.98
CA ILE A 51 -2.16 8.31 11.56
C ILE A 51 -1.07 8.93 10.66
N GLY A 52 -0.44 10.01 11.11
CA GLY A 52 0.56 10.77 10.38
C GLY A 52 -0.03 12.01 9.69
N GLN A 53 0.87 12.93 9.31
CA GLN A 53 0.59 14.31 8.87
C GLN A 53 -0.20 14.47 7.54
N GLN A 54 -0.87 13.40 7.08
CA GLN A 54 -1.69 13.37 5.87
C GLN A 54 -3.19 13.52 6.16
N ILE A 55 -3.65 13.27 7.39
CA ILE A 55 -5.07 13.40 7.75
C ILE A 55 -5.41 14.86 8.08
N SER A 56 -6.36 15.42 7.33
CA SER A 56 -6.83 16.80 7.55
C SER A 56 -7.55 16.94 8.89
N TYR A 57 -7.53 18.15 9.47
CA TYR A 57 -8.28 18.46 10.70
C TYR A 57 -9.75 18.05 10.59
N THR A 58 -10.37 18.33 9.45
CA THR A 58 -11.77 18.01 9.19
C THR A 58 -12.02 16.50 9.18
N THR A 59 -11.10 15.73 8.58
CA THR A 59 -11.19 14.26 8.54
C THR A 59 -10.99 13.67 9.93
N ALA A 60 -9.98 14.13 10.68
CA ALA A 60 -9.72 13.68 12.03
C ALA A 60 -10.91 13.95 12.97
N LYS A 61 -11.43 15.18 12.93
CA LYS A 61 -12.63 15.56 13.70
C LYS A 61 -13.84 14.70 13.35
N PHE A 62 -14.08 14.45 12.06
CA PHE A 62 -15.19 13.61 11.61
C PHE A 62 -15.11 12.18 12.17
N PHE A 63 -13.95 11.53 12.10
CA PHE A 63 -13.80 10.17 12.64
C PHE A 63 -13.91 10.12 14.17
N LEU A 64 -13.46 11.17 14.88
CA LEU A 64 -13.67 11.29 16.33
C LEU A 64 -15.16 11.50 16.65
N ASP A 65 -15.84 12.40 15.94
CA ASP A 65 -17.27 12.67 16.11
C ASP A 65 -18.09 11.39 15.87
N MET A 66 -17.78 10.60 14.83
CA MET A 66 -18.44 9.33 14.54
C MET A 66 -18.23 8.25 15.61
N ASN A 67 -17.13 8.33 16.36
CA ASN A 67 -16.72 7.35 17.36
C ASN A 67 -16.88 7.86 18.78
N ASN A 68 -17.81 8.81 19.01
CA ASN A 68 -18.06 9.42 20.31
C ASN A 68 -16.77 9.92 21.01
N TRP A 69 -15.87 10.53 20.24
CA TRP A 69 -14.58 11.05 20.71
C TRP A 69 -13.65 9.99 21.32
N ASN A 70 -13.87 8.71 21.04
CA ASN A 70 -12.95 7.64 21.42
C ASN A 70 -11.82 7.54 20.40
N LEU A 71 -10.61 7.97 20.80
CA LEU A 71 -9.43 7.97 19.93
C LEU A 71 -9.10 6.58 19.37
N HIS A 72 -9.15 5.54 20.18
CA HIS A 72 -8.76 4.19 19.76
C HIS A 72 -9.75 3.62 18.74
N ALA A 73 -11.05 3.82 18.96
CA ALA A 73 -12.09 3.45 18.01
C ALA A 73 -12.00 4.29 16.71
N ALA A 74 -11.72 5.59 16.81
CA ALA A 74 -11.53 6.45 15.65
C ALA A 74 -10.32 6.03 14.81
N VAL A 75 -9.21 5.66 15.44
CA VAL A 75 -8.02 5.10 14.76
C VAL A 75 -8.37 3.78 14.08
N GLY A 76 -9.04 2.86 14.78
CA GLY A 76 -9.48 1.58 14.22
C GLY A 76 -10.40 1.77 13.02
N CYS A 77 -11.46 2.56 13.16
CA CYS A 77 -12.39 2.88 12.07
C CYS A 77 -11.71 3.57 10.90
N TYR A 78 -10.73 4.45 11.14
CA TYR A 78 -9.95 5.04 10.07
C TYR A 78 -9.19 3.95 9.31
N PHE A 79 -8.44 3.07 9.99
CA PHE A 79 -7.70 2.02 9.30
C PHE A 79 -8.61 0.99 8.65
N ASP A 80 -9.71 0.59 9.27
CA ASP A 80 -10.71 -0.33 8.69
C ASP A 80 -11.38 0.27 7.46
N TYR A 81 -11.69 1.58 7.50
CA TYR A 81 -12.16 2.31 6.32
C TYR A 81 -11.11 2.31 5.21
N TYR A 82 -9.84 2.64 5.50
CA TYR A 82 -8.79 2.68 4.49
C TYR A 82 -8.34 1.31 3.98
N THR A 83 -8.41 0.26 4.80
CA THR A 83 -8.11 -1.13 4.40
C THR A 83 -9.28 -1.80 3.70
N GLY A 84 -10.52 -1.40 4.00
CA GLY A 84 -11.74 -1.81 3.30
C GLY A 84 -11.98 -1.04 2.00
N LEU A 85 -11.36 0.14 1.83
CA LEU A 85 -11.35 0.86 0.57
C LEU A 85 -10.31 0.24 -0.35
N LYS A 86 -10.79 -0.17 -1.52
CA LYS A 86 -9.99 -0.33 -2.73
C LYS A 86 -9.26 1.00 -3.02
N THR A 87 -8.00 1.10 -2.61
CA THR A 87 -7.18 2.30 -2.79
C THR A 87 -6.44 2.22 -4.11
N PHE A 88 -6.32 3.36 -4.80
CA PHE A 88 -5.47 3.43 -5.97
C PHE A 88 -4.01 3.43 -5.52
N SER A 89 -3.13 2.75 -6.25
CA SER A 89 -1.68 2.76 -5.99
C SER A 89 -0.93 3.20 -7.23
N MET A 90 0.18 3.89 -7.01
CA MET A 90 1.10 4.29 -8.07
C MET A 90 2.51 4.15 -7.53
N LYS A 91 3.38 3.52 -8.32
CA LYS A 91 4.80 3.39 -8.02
C LYS A 91 5.64 4.07 -9.08
N VAL A 92 6.67 4.80 -8.64
CA VAL A 92 7.67 5.35 -9.55
C VAL A 92 8.62 4.23 -9.95
N LEU A 93 8.67 3.93 -11.24
CA LEU A 93 9.60 2.95 -11.78
C LEU A 93 10.95 3.59 -12.07
N VAL A 94 10.94 4.73 -12.76
CA VAL A 94 12.15 5.48 -13.12
C VAL A 94 11.84 6.97 -13.12
N ASN A 95 12.73 7.75 -12.51
CA ASN A 95 12.78 9.19 -12.74
C ASN A 95 13.76 9.45 -13.88
N VAL A 96 13.22 9.81 -15.05
CA VAL A 96 13.99 9.94 -16.29
C VAL A 96 14.87 11.18 -16.26
N THR A 97 14.38 12.24 -15.61
CA THR A 97 15.04 13.52 -15.50
C THR A 97 15.47 13.74 -14.04
N ASP A 98 16.37 12.90 -13.53
CA ASP A 98 16.72 12.85 -12.10
C ASP A 98 17.20 14.19 -11.53
N LEU A 99 18.45 14.55 -11.84
CA LEU A 99 19.07 15.81 -11.49
C LEU A 99 19.60 16.43 -12.77
N ILE A 100 19.07 17.59 -13.12
CA ILE A 100 19.57 18.37 -14.25
C ILE A 100 20.26 19.62 -13.75
N LYS A 101 21.34 19.97 -14.42
CA LYS A 101 22.04 21.23 -14.25
C LYS A 101 21.79 22.10 -15.47
N ILE A 102 21.03 23.18 -15.31
CA ILE A 102 20.60 24.05 -16.42
C ILE A 102 20.76 25.53 -16.09
N ARG A 103 20.77 26.36 -17.12
CA ARG A 103 20.86 27.82 -16.97
C ARG A 103 19.56 28.39 -16.39
N PRO A 104 19.60 29.59 -15.80
CA PRO A 104 18.40 30.29 -15.34
C PRO A 104 17.38 30.55 -16.46
N ASN A 105 16.09 30.64 -16.12
CA ASN A 105 14.98 30.95 -17.05
C ASN A 105 14.95 30.04 -18.30
N THR A 106 15.32 28.78 -18.15
CA THR A 106 15.39 27.79 -19.21
C THR A 106 14.25 26.80 -19.05
N ASN A 107 13.50 26.59 -20.14
CA ASN A 107 12.46 25.57 -20.17
C ASN A 107 13.08 24.18 -20.23
N TYR A 108 12.52 23.25 -19.46
CA TYR A 108 12.91 21.85 -19.47
C TYR A 108 11.67 20.98 -19.27
N VAL A 109 11.80 19.68 -19.56
CA VAL A 109 10.75 18.70 -19.28
C VAL A 109 11.25 17.74 -18.21
N GLN A 110 10.47 17.62 -17.14
CA GLN A 110 10.64 16.61 -16.12
C GLN A 110 9.83 15.38 -16.52
N THR A 111 10.49 14.23 -16.62
CA THR A 111 9.86 12.99 -17.06
C THR A 111 9.94 11.93 -15.96
N TRP A 112 8.84 11.22 -15.72
CA TRP A 112 8.81 10.01 -14.89
C TRP A 112 8.14 8.87 -15.63
N LEU A 113 8.63 7.65 -15.42
CA LEU A 113 7.88 6.45 -15.70
C LEU A 113 7.26 5.93 -14.41
N VAL A 114 5.95 5.71 -14.46
CA VAL A 114 5.18 5.21 -13.32
C VAL A 114 4.39 3.97 -13.73
N CYS A 115 4.07 3.13 -12.76
CA CYS A 115 3.13 2.03 -12.94
C CYS A 115 1.98 2.10 -11.95
N ASN A 116 0.86 1.51 -12.34
CA ASN A 116 -0.19 1.14 -11.41
C ASN A 116 0.17 -0.23 -10.81
N ASP A 117 0.73 -0.22 -9.61
CA ASP A 117 1.07 -1.42 -8.84
C ASP A 117 -0.05 -1.86 -7.88
N GLY A 118 -1.22 -1.23 -7.98
CA GLY A 118 -2.42 -1.59 -7.21
C GLY A 118 -3.26 -2.66 -7.90
N ASP A 119 -4.35 -3.03 -7.24
CA ASP A 119 -5.37 -3.96 -7.73
C ASP A 119 -6.54 -3.28 -8.44
N GLU A 120 -6.61 -1.95 -8.37
CA GLU A 120 -7.65 -1.13 -8.98
C GLU A 120 -7.18 -0.30 -10.17
N THR A 121 -8.06 -0.12 -11.15
CA THR A 121 -7.81 0.80 -12.25
C THR A 121 -7.90 2.24 -11.75
N TRP A 122 -6.89 3.08 -12.01
CA TRP A 122 -6.87 4.50 -11.60
C TRP A 122 -8.15 5.23 -12.00
N PRO A 123 -8.62 6.21 -11.22
CA PRO A 123 -9.88 6.87 -11.49
C PRO A 123 -9.78 7.75 -12.75
N GLU A 124 -10.91 7.93 -13.42
CA GLU A 124 -10.99 8.79 -14.59
C GLU A 124 -10.81 10.24 -14.16
N GLY A 125 -9.99 11.00 -14.88
CA GLY A 125 -9.64 12.38 -14.51
C GLY A 125 -8.63 12.48 -13.37
N CYS A 126 -7.88 11.41 -13.07
CA CYS A 126 -6.73 11.52 -12.19
C CYS A 126 -5.67 12.47 -12.78
N TYR A 127 -4.88 13.07 -11.89
CA TYR A 127 -3.87 14.05 -12.27
C TYR A 127 -2.67 14.02 -11.33
N LEU A 128 -1.53 14.46 -11.84
CA LEU A 128 -0.35 14.74 -11.05
C LEU A 128 -0.43 16.18 -10.50
N HIS A 129 -0.19 16.36 -9.21
CA HIS A 129 -0.30 17.64 -8.51
C HIS A 129 1.05 18.08 -7.96
N LEU A 130 1.45 19.32 -8.22
CA LEU A 130 2.58 19.97 -7.56
C LEU A 130 2.22 20.31 -6.11
N VAL A 131 2.83 19.61 -5.15
CA VAL A 131 2.56 19.79 -3.71
C VAL A 131 3.53 20.78 -3.07
N SER A 132 4.79 20.81 -3.54
CA SER A 132 5.80 21.76 -3.05
C SER A 132 6.69 22.19 -4.22
N PRO A 133 6.90 23.49 -4.46
CA PRO A 133 6.22 24.62 -3.79
C PRO A 133 4.70 24.56 -3.96
N ALA A 134 3.94 25.14 -3.04
CA ALA A 134 2.48 25.06 -3.01
C ALA A 134 1.85 25.89 -4.16
N GLU A 135 1.86 25.32 -5.36
CA GLU A 135 1.31 25.88 -6.58
C GLU A 135 0.08 25.09 -7.04
N LYS A 136 -0.79 25.70 -7.87
CA LYS A 136 -2.01 25.06 -8.38
C LYS A 136 -1.76 24.20 -9.61
N THR A 137 -0.51 23.83 -9.90
CA THR A 137 -0.15 23.11 -11.12
C THR A 137 -0.63 21.68 -11.06
N LYS A 138 -1.48 21.31 -12.03
CA LYS A 138 -2.06 19.98 -12.19
C LYS A 138 -1.84 19.51 -13.62
N VAL A 139 -1.35 18.28 -13.78
CA VAL A 139 -1.09 17.66 -15.08
C VAL A 139 -2.00 16.44 -15.21
N PRO A 140 -2.92 16.39 -16.19
CA PRO A 140 -3.77 15.23 -16.41
C PRO A 140 -2.94 13.97 -16.66
N VAL A 141 -3.35 12.85 -16.08
CA VAL A 141 -2.68 11.56 -16.26
C VAL A 141 -3.68 10.55 -16.81
N LYS A 142 -3.20 9.67 -17.68
CA LYS A 142 -4.02 8.60 -18.25
C LYS A 142 -4.47 7.63 -17.15
N ARG A 143 -5.74 7.19 -17.21
CA ARG A 143 -6.24 6.07 -16.42
C ARG A 143 -5.50 4.78 -16.80
N LEU A 144 -4.87 4.13 -15.83
CA LEU A 144 -4.14 2.87 -16.00
C LEU A 144 -4.81 1.71 -15.27
N LYS A 145 -4.86 0.54 -15.91
CA LYS A 145 -5.26 -0.72 -15.26
C LYS A 145 -4.13 -1.24 -14.36
N PRO A 146 -4.44 -2.15 -13.42
CA PRO A 146 -3.41 -2.88 -12.66
C PRO A 146 -2.32 -3.45 -13.56
N GLY A 147 -1.05 -3.20 -13.21
CA GLY A 147 0.13 -3.63 -13.94
C GLY A 147 0.51 -2.78 -15.16
N GLU A 148 -0.35 -1.87 -15.62
CA GLU A 148 0.00 -0.96 -16.71
C GLU A 148 0.97 0.14 -16.26
N SER A 149 1.78 0.62 -17.20
CA SER A 149 2.75 1.70 -16.97
C SER A 149 2.57 2.83 -17.97
N THR A 150 2.93 4.04 -17.57
CA THR A 150 2.92 5.22 -18.44
C THR A 150 4.06 6.16 -18.13
N ARG A 151 4.45 6.91 -19.16
CA ARG A 151 5.29 8.10 -19.05
C ARG A 151 4.43 9.29 -18.65
N ILE A 152 4.94 10.14 -17.76
CA ILE A 152 4.38 11.45 -17.41
C ILE A 152 5.43 12.51 -17.70
N ASP A 153 5.06 13.50 -18.51
CA ASP A 153 5.90 14.64 -18.89
C ASP A 153 5.34 15.92 -18.30
N VAL A 154 6.20 16.69 -17.65
CA VAL A 154 5.85 17.99 -17.07
C VAL A 154 6.83 19.05 -17.55
N TRP A 155 6.30 20.02 -18.30
CA TRP A 155 7.06 21.18 -18.76
C TRP A 155 7.22 22.19 -17.62
N LEU A 156 8.47 22.53 -17.31
CA LEU A 156 8.86 23.42 -16.22
C LEU A 156 9.85 24.48 -16.74
N MET A 157 10.01 25.54 -15.96
CA MET A 157 10.99 26.60 -16.22
C MET A 157 11.92 26.72 -15.02
N SER A 158 13.23 26.77 -15.25
CA SER A 158 14.19 26.98 -14.17
C SER A 158 14.06 28.37 -13.56
N PRO A 159 14.19 28.49 -12.23
CA PRO A 159 14.21 29.78 -11.56
C PRO A 159 15.31 30.72 -12.08
N PRO A 160 15.15 32.05 -11.92
CA PRO A 160 16.17 33.02 -12.31
C PRO A 160 17.39 33.02 -11.36
N GLN A 161 17.21 32.57 -10.13
CA GLN A 161 18.25 32.56 -9.11
C GLN A 161 19.04 31.25 -9.17
N HIS A 162 20.35 31.33 -8.93
CA HIS A 162 21.20 30.15 -8.87
C HIS A 162 20.95 29.39 -7.56
N GLY A 163 21.03 28.06 -7.63
CA GLY A 163 20.84 27.21 -6.47
C GLY A 163 20.27 25.84 -6.82
N VAL A 164 20.08 25.03 -5.77
CA VAL A 164 19.44 23.72 -5.88
C VAL A 164 17.97 23.85 -5.50
N TYR A 165 17.11 23.38 -6.37
CA TYR A 165 15.66 23.40 -6.25
C TYR A 165 15.12 21.98 -6.26
N GLN A 166 14.03 21.78 -5.53
CA GLN A 166 13.32 20.52 -5.50
C GLN A 166 11.81 20.75 -5.62
N ASN A 167 11.16 19.99 -6.48
CA ASN A 167 9.71 20.01 -6.62
C ASN A 167 9.15 18.64 -6.18
N LYS A 168 8.13 18.67 -5.33
CA LYS A 168 7.42 17.50 -4.83
C LYS A 168 6.09 17.37 -5.53
N TRP A 169 5.82 16.21 -6.12
CA TRP A 169 4.60 15.90 -6.84
C TRP A 169 3.90 14.68 -6.25
N ARG A 170 2.56 14.65 -6.34
CA ARG A 170 1.75 13.50 -5.96
C ARG A 170 0.63 13.23 -6.95
N MET A 171 0.36 11.95 -7.20
CA MET A 171 -0.86 11.54 -7.90
C MET A 171 -2.09 11.83 -7.06
N SER A 172 -3.14 12.31 -7.71
CA SER A 172 -4.39 12.75 -7.10
C SER A 172 -5.59 12.25 -7.87
N THR A 173 -6.62 11.83 -7.14
CA THR A 173 -7.94 11.52 -7.71
C THR A 173 -8.67 12.81 -8.13
N PRO A 174 -9.76 12.73 -8.91
CA PRO A 174 -10.56 13.90 -9.28
C PRO A 174 -11.09 14.69 -8.07
N CYS A 175 -11.36 14.00 -6.95
CA CYS A 175 -11.81 14.61 -5.71
C CYS A 175 -10.65 15.17 -4.85
N GLY A 176 -9.41 15.11 -5.32
CA GLY A 176 -8.26 15.71 -4.65
C GLY A 176 -7.53 14.78 -3.67
N MET A 177 -7.93 13.52 -3.53
CA MET A 177 -7.27 12.57 -2.64
C MET A 177 -5.95 12.10 -3.25
N PHE A 178 -4.87 12.17 -2.47
CA PHE A 178 -3.56 11.71 -2.96
C PHE A 178 -3.36 10.21 -2.80
N TYR A 179 -2.62 9.60 -3.71
CA TYR A 179 -2.30 8.17 -3.67
C TYR A 179 -0.93 7.87 -4.27
N GLY A 180 -0.40 6.68 -3.96
CA GLY A 180 0.91 6.20 -4.43
C GLY A 180 2.11 7.01 -3.94
N ASP A 181 3.25 6.71 -4.54
CA ASP A 181 4.57 7.29 -4.29
C ASP A 181 4.59 8.82 -4.46
N THR A 182 5.58 9.44 -3.84
CA THR A 182 5.92 10.85 -4.09
C THR A 182 6.94 10.93 -5.22
N LEU A 183 6.68 11.76 -6.22
CA LEU A 183 7.63 12.03 -7.29
C LEU A 183 8.41 13.30 -6.96
N TRP A 184 9.72 13.28 -7.23
CA TRP A 184 10.61 14.39 -7.01
C TRP A 184 11.25 14.84 -8.32
N ALA A 185 11.40 16.15 -8.48
CA ALA A 185 12.22 16.75 -9.53
C ALA A 185 13.34 17.54 -8.86
N MET A 186 14.59 17.22 -9.17
CA MET A 186 15.76 17.92 -8.62
C MET A 186 16.42 18.75 -9.72
N LEU A 187 16.72 20.00 -9.41
CA LEU A 187 17.21 20.98 -10.37
C LEU A 187 18.36 21.77 -9.75
N GLU A 188 19.50 21.84 -10.44
CA GLU A 188 20.57 22.79 -10.15
C GLU A 188 20.57 23.90 -11.20
N VAL A 189 20.43 25.15 -10.75
CA VAL A 189 20.50 26.33 -11.60
C VAL A 189 21.89 26.97 -11.49
N ASP A 190 22.60 27.02 -12.61
CA ASP A 190 23.94 27.60 -12.73
C ASP A 190 24.08 28.34 -14.07
N ALA A 191 24.52 29.60 -14.06
CA ALA A 191 24.78 30.37 -15.28
C ALA A 191 25.82 29.73 -16.20
N ASN A 192 26.74 28.92 -15.64
CA ASN A 192 27.78 28.24 -16.40
C ASN A 192 27.35 26.85 -16.89
N ALA A 193 26.09 26.45 -16.63
CA ALA A 193 25.58 25.17 -17.12
C ALA A 193 25.59 25.14 -18.66
N PRO A 194 25.86 23.96 -19.26
CA PRO A 194 25.71 23.79 -20.71
C PRO A 194 24.27 24.05 -21.14
N GLU A 195 24.10 24.52 -22.37
CA GLU A 195 22.77 24.73 -22.93
C GLU A 195 22.07 23.39 -23.14
N HIS A 196 20.99 23.15 -22.39
CA HIS A 196 20.20 21.92 -22.49
C HIS A 196 19.39 21.94 -23.78
N ARG A 197 19.67 21.05 -24.73
CA ARG A 197 18.89 20.95 -25.97
C ARG A 197 17.73 19.98 -25.79
N VAL A 198 16.61 20.29 -26.43
CA VAL A 198 15.41 19.43 -26.44
C VAL A 198 15.73 18.03 -26.98
N GLU A 199 16.68 17.94 -27.91
CA GLU A 199 17.16 16.69 -28.53
C GLU A 199 17.80 15.73 -27.51
N ASP A 200 18.52 16.26 -26.52
CA ASP A 200 19.16 15.45 -25.47
C ASP A 200 18.12 14.76 -24.57
N THR A 201 16.97 15.40 -24.38
CA THR A 201 15.88 14.85 -23.57
C THR A 201 15.11 13.75 -24.32
N ALA A 202 14.93 13.91 -25.62
CA ALA A 202 14.31 12.89 -26.47
C ALA A 202 15.19 11.62 -26.56
N ALA A 203 16.50 11.79 -26.70
CA ALA A 203 17.45 10.68 -26.72
C ALA A 203 17.48 9.91 -25.39
N GLN A 204 17.56 10.62 -24.25
CA GLN A 204 17.51 10.01 -22.92
C GLN A 204 16.21 9.24 -22.70
N THR A 205 15.07 9.79 -23.16
CA THR A 205 13.80 9.09 -22.99
C THR A 205 13.77 7.78 -23.78
N LYS A 206 14.24 7.78 -25.03
CA LYS A 206 14.25 6.58 -25.87
C LYS A 206 15.13 5.49 -25.26
N GLU A 207 16.31 5.84 -24.76
CA GLU A 207 17.19 4.89 -24.09
C GLU A 207 16.54 4.28 -22.84
N ILE A 208 15.83 5.10 -22.06
CA ILE A 208 15.12 4.61 -20.87
C ILE A 208 13.95 3.70 -21.26
N GLU A 209 13.18 4.04 -22.31
CA GLU A 209 12.10 3.20 -22.82
C GLU A 209 12.62 1.82 -23.26
N GLU A 210 13.75 1.77 -24.00
CA GLU A 210 14.40 0.51 -24.37
C GLU A 210 14.87 -0.28 -23.13
N ARG A 211 15.48 0.39 -22.15
CA ARG A 211 15.90 -0.25 -20.88
C ARG A 211 14.72 -0.84 -20.12
N LEU A 212 13.59 -0.13 -20.05
CA LEU A 212 12.38 -0.58 -19.38
C LEU A 212 11.73 -1.76 -20.10
N GLN A 213 11.64 -1.69 -21.42
CA GLN A 213 11.13 -2.79 -22.23
C GLN A 213 11.99 -4.06 -22.06
N ASN A 214 13.32 -3.90 -21.94
CA ASN A 214 14.22 -4.99 -21.63
C ASN A 214 14.04 -5.54 -20.20
N LEU A 215 13.86 -4.67 -19.20
CA LEU A 215 13.60 -5.07 -17.82
C LEU A 215 12.31 -5.90 -17.71
N TRP A 216 11.22 -5.45 -18.34
CA TRP A 216 9.96 -6.21 -18.34
C TRP A 216 10.05 -7.50 -19.15
N SER A 217 10.80 -7.52 -20.25
CA SER A 217 11.02 -8.74 -21.03
C SER A 217 11.82 -9.79 -20.25
N ASN A 218 12.69 -9.34 -19.33
CA ASN A 218 13.47 -10.23 -18.47
C ASN A 218 12.68 -10.69 -17.24
N GLU A 219 11.86 -9.84 -16.63
CA GLU A 219 10.99 -10.19 -15.49
C GLU A 219 9.84 -11.13 -15.91
N ALA A 220 9.33 -10.97 -17.13
CA ALA A 220 8.32 -11.86 -17.71
C ALA A 220 8.89 -13.23 -18.15
N ARG A 221 10.21 -13.41 -18.11
CA ARG A 221 10.81 -14.74 -18.29
C ARG A 221 10.50 -15.53 -17.02
N PRO A 222 9.76 -16.66 -17.09
CA PRO A 222 9.67 -17.54 -15.94
C PRO A 222 11.10 -17.86 -15.48
N PRO A 223 11.38 -18.00 -14.17
CA PRO A 223 12.70 -18.36 -13.70
C PRO A 223 13.09 -19.65 -14.42
N ASP A 224 13.97 -19.51 -15.40
CA ASP A 224 14.43 -20.63 -16.19
C ASP A 224 15.06 -21.59 -15.20
N SER A 225 14.67 -22.85 -15.32
CA SER A 225 15.00 -23.88 -14.35
C SER A 225 16.52 -24.00 -14.30
N ARG A 226 17.13 -23.35 -13.30
CA ARG A 226 18.55 -23.53 -12.99
C ARG A 226 18.76 -24.88 -12.30
N MET A 227 18.49 -25.95 -13.06
CA MET A 227 19.28 -27.16 -12.99
C MET A 227 20.21 -27.10 -14.21
N GLU A 228 21.32 -26.37 -14.07
CA GLU A 228 22.48 -26.64 -14.92
C GLU A 228 22.87 -28.09 -14.68
N LEU A 229 22.49 -28.98 -15.60
CA LEU A 229 23.11 -30.28 -15.73
C LEU A 229 24.56 -30.02 -16.10
N VAL A 230 25.43 -30.04 -15.09
CA VAL A 230 26.87 -30.15 -15.25
C VAL A 230 27.11 -31.32 -16.20
N PRO A 231 27.76 -31.11 -17.38
CA PRO A 231 28.13 -32.24 -18.21
C PRO A 231 29.12 -33.06 -17.39
N HIS A 232 28.70 -34.25 -16.94
CA HIS A 232 29.60 -35.23 -16.35
C HIS A 232 30.60 -35.62 -17.44
N GLN A 233 31.76 -34.97 -17.43
CA GLN A 233 32.96 -35.55 -18.00
C GLN A 233 33.19 -36.87 -17.29
N SER A 234 32.95 -37.95 -18.03
CA SER A 234 33.12 -39.32 -17.60
C SER A 234 34.61 -39.58 -17.37
N ASN A 235 35.09 -39.38 -16.14
CA ASN A 235 36.35 -39.96 -15.70
C ASN A 235 36.01 -41.15 -14.78
N PHE A 236 35.61 -42.26 -15.40
CA PHE A 236 35.46 -43.53 -14.72
C PHE A 236 36.85 -44.00 -14.26
N GLY A 237 37.02 -44.03 -12.94
CA GLY A 237 38.18 -44.62 -12.28
C GLY A 237 38.34 -46.09 -12.64
N GLN A 238 39.58 -46.52 -12.77
CA GLN A 238 39.99 -47.91 -12.81
C GLN A 238 39.74 -48.57 -11.42
N TRP A 239 38.97 -49.66 -11.40
CA TRP A 239 39.06 -50.77 -10.43
C TRP A 239 38.52 -52.05 -11.15
N PRO A 240 39.00 -53.27 -10.82
CA PRO A 240 39.70 -54.22 -11.66
C PRO A 240 38.74 -55.21 -12.39
N PRO A 241 39.26 -56.04 -13.32
CA PRO A 241 38.43 -56.91 -14.13
C PRO A 241 38.21 -58.25 -13.42
N ASN A 242 36.98 -58.51 -12.95
CA ASN A 242 36.30 -59.81 -13.03
C ASN A 242 35.14 -59.87 -12.04
N ILE A 243 33.89 -59.76 -12.52
CA ILE A 243 32.76 -60.57 -12.03
C ILE A 243 31.84 -60.84 -13.25
N PRO A 244 31.37 -62.09 -13.49
CA PRO A 244 30.67 -62.47 -14.71
C PRO A 244 29.19 -62.06 -14.73
N ALA A 245 28.66 -61.94 -15.95
CA ALA A 245 27.30 -61.47 -16.25
C ALA A 245 26.19 -62.44 -15.84
N THR A 246 25.10 -61.90 -15.27
CA THR A 246 23.83 -62.62 -15.11
C THR A 246 22.63 -61.68 -15.34
N GLN A 247 22.11 -61.81 -16.57
CA GLN A 247 20.72 -61.80 -17.07
C GLN A 247 19.67 -60.74 -16.62
N PRO A 248 18.76 -60.33 -17.53
CA PRO A 248 17.81 -59.24 -17.30
C PRO A 248 16.53 -59.74 -16.59
N ILE A 249 16.11 -59.06 -15.53
CA ILE A 249 14.85 -59.34 -14.83
C ILE A 249 13.78 -58.35 -15.31
N ALA A 250 12.68 -58.92 -15.82
CA ALA A 250 11.48 -58.23 -16.29
C ALA A 250 10.67 -57.61 -15.13
N LEU A 251 9.97 -56.52 -15.43
CA LEU A 251 9.15 -55.72 -14.50
C LEU A 251 8.00 -56.53 -13.88
N PRO A 252 7.69 -56.34 -12.57
CA PRO A 252 6.48 -56.89 -11.96
C PRO A 252 5.22 -56.03 -12.27
N PRO A 253 4.03 -56.64 -12.36
CA PRO A 253 2.76 -55.95 -12.64
C PRO A 253 2.19 -55.25 -11.40
N PRO A 254 1.30 -54.23 -11.58
CA PRO A 254 0.75 -53.42 -10.49
C PRO A 254 -0.28 -54.16 -9.61
N PRO A 255 -0.44 -53.74 -8.34
CA PRO A 255 -1.25 -54.45 -7.34
C PRO A 255 -2.78 -54.26 -7.51
N PRO A 256 -3.59 -55.21 -6.99
CA PRO A 256 -5.04 -55.25 -7.17
C PRO A 256 -5.80 -54.31 -6.20
N GLY A 257 -6.98 -53.85 -6.64
CA GLY A 257 -7.90 -52.97 -5.91
C GLY A 257 -8.65 -53.66 -4.75
N PRO A 258 -9.44 -52.89 -3.97
CA PRO A 258 -9.94 -53.30 -2.66
C PRO A 258 -11.09 -54.31 -2.76
N SER A 259 -11.08 -55.32 -1.89
CA SER A 259 -12.11 -56.36 -1.78
C SER A 259 -13.21 -55.95 -0.78
N GLU A 260 -14.46 -56.01 -1.23
CA GLU A 260 -15.67 -56.08 -0.41
C GLU A 260 -15.79 -57.42 0.36
N ASP A 261 -16.66 -57.40 1.37
CA ASP A 261 -17.13 -58.46 2.27
C ASP A 261 -16.29 -58.71 3.55
N THR A 262 -16.77 -58.66 4.81
CA THR A 262 -18.07 -58.68 5.53
C THR A 262 -18.01 -59.85 6.52
N GLU A 263 -18.22 -59.55 7.82
CA GLU A 263 -18.54 -60.46 8.96
C GLU A 263 -17.48 -61.53 9.33
N MET A 264 -17.18 -61.85 10.59
CA MET A 264 -17.88 -61.74 11.88
C MET A 264 -16.83 -61.71 13.01
#